data_AF-A0A7J9B3S8-F1
#
_entry.id   AF-A0A7J9B3S8-F1
#
_cell.length_a   1.000
_cell.length_b   1.000
_cell.length_c   1.000
_cell.angle_alpha   90.00
_cell.angle_beta   90.00
_cell.angle_gamma   90.00
#
_symmetry.space_group_name_H-M   'P 1'
#
loop_
_entity.id
_entity.type
_entity.pdbx_description
1 polymer ?
#
loop_
_entity_poly.entity_id
_entity_poly.type
_entity_poly.pdbx_seq_one_letter_code
_entity_poly.pdbx_strand_id
1 'polypeptide(L)'
;MEKGFLDRVEDNTTVRTWAEMTQREKGDSLVEGYVLELWDFTRVSVTQNNLQELKEIWDQWNNEVKQLLFSNYRDLPYLLDIKVDKRLFLALAQFWNPAYSCFTFGNINLVPTIEEYVALLRCLKTLVDKVYSKAVNAPTFLKRLMNITGMSEQWVTARIKQKGDSKCIPWKILKDLILAHPDARKKINVFALSIYGLVVFRKTLGYVDEVVTDLFDQFEKRVTPVSASLAETFRSLSAC
;
A
#
# COMPACT_ATOMS: atom_id res chain seq x y z
N MET A 1 -7.18 -20.24 27.07
CA MET A 1 -8.07 -21.07 26.23
C MET A 1 -7.57 -20.97 24.78
N GLU A 2 -6.33 -21.43 24.55
CA GLU A 2 -5.53 -21.18 23.33
C GLU A 2 -5.32 -22.44 22.47
N LYS A 3 -5.92 -23.58 22.83
CA LYS A 3 -5.66 -24.87 22.17
C LYS A 3 -6.56 -25.18 20.96
N GLY A 4 -7.52 -24.31 20.62
CA GLY A 4 -8.55 -24.61 19.60
C GLY A 4 -8.27 -24.09 18.18
N PHE A 5 -7.17 -23.36 17.95
CA PHE A 5 -6.93 -22.67 16.67
C PHE A 5 -5.76 -23.24 15.83
N LEU A 6 -4.96 -24.14 16.40
CA LEU A 6 -3.89 -24.83 15.65
C LEU A 6 -4.44 -25.95 14.75
N ASP A 7 -5.66 -26.44 15.00
CA ASP A 7 -6.29 -27.52 14.24
C ASP A 7 -6.90 -27.09 12.89
N ARG A 8 -6.78 -25.81 12.50
CA ARG A 8 -7.36 -25.28 11.24
C ARG A 8 -6.35 -24.63 10.30
N VAL A 9 -5.07 -24.66 10.64
CA VAL A 9 -4.01 -24.26 9.71
C VAL A 9 -3.44 -25.56 9.17
N GLU A 10 -3.72 -25.84 7.90
CA GLU A 10 -3.13 -26.97 7.19
C GLU A 10 -1.61 -26.93 7.38
N ASP A 11 -1.00 -28.04 7.81
CA ASP A 11 0.43 -28.08 8.11
C ASP A 11 1.22 -27.54 6.91
N ASN A 12 2.08 -26.55 7.15
CA ASN A 12 2.87 -25.89 6.11
C ASN A 12 3.68 -26.93 5.29
N THR A 13 4.07 -28.04 5.93
CA THR A 13 4.72 -29.18 5.29
C THR A 13 3.81 -29.85 4.26
N THR A 14 2.53 -30.05 4.60
CA THR A 14 1.51 -30.63 3.73
C THR A 14 1.20 -29.73 2.55
N VAL A 15 1.01 -28.42 2.79
CA VAL A 15 0.78 -27.43 1.72
C VAL A 15 1.97 -27.37 0.76
N ARG A 16 3.20 -27.38 1.28
CA ARG A 16 4.42 -27.39 0.46
C ARG A 16 4.52 -28.68 -0.37
N THR A 17 4.27 -29.83 0.24
CA THR A 17 4.31 -31.12 -0.45
C THR A 17 3.25 -31.20 -1.56
N TRP A 18 2.03 -30.73 -1.27
CA TRP A 18 0.96 -30.65 -2.27
C TRP A 18 1.32 -29.73 -3.43
N ALA A 19 1.87 -28.54 -3.16
CA ALA A 19 2.31 -27.61 -4.19
C ALA A 19 3.43 -28.20 -5.07
N GLU A 20 4.45 -28.82 -4.44
CA GLU A 20 5.56 -29.49 -5.14
C GLU A 20 5.06 -30.63 -6.03
N MET A 21 4.16 -31.48 -5.53
CA MET A 21 3.58 -32.57 -6.33
C MET A 21 2.72 -32.03 -7.47
N THR A 22 1.88 -31.04 -7.20
CA THR A 22 1.03 -30.41 -8.22
C THR A 22 1.86 -29.81 -9.34
N GLN A 23 2.96 -29.11 -9.01
CA GLN A 23 3.86 -28.52 -10.00
C GLN A 23 4.62 -29.58 -10.81
N ARG A 24 4.97 -30.73 -10.22
CA ARG A 24 5.57 -31.85 -10.95
C ARG A 24 4.59 -32.53 -11.91
N GLU A 25 3.33 -32.68 -11.49
CA GLU A 25 2.30 -33.36 -12.29
C GLU A 25 1.75 -32.47 -13.40
N LYS A 26 1.51 -31.19 -13.10
CA LYS A 26 0.83 -30.26 -14.01
C LYS A 26 1.78 -29.33 -14.76
N GLY A 27 3.08 -29.37 -14.44
CA GLY A 27 4.04 -28.40 -14.92
C GLY A 27 3.87 -27.04 -14.22
N ASP A 28 4.62 -26.06 -14.69
CA ASP A 28 4.40 -24.68 -14.27
C ASP A 28 3.34 -23.99 -15.15
N SER A 29 3.05 -22.72 -14.86
CA SER A 29 2.07 -21.95 -15.63
C SER A 29 2.64 -21.39 -16.94
N LEU A 30 3.87 -21.76 -17.30
CA LEU A 30 4.54 -21.23 -18.48
C LEU A 30 4.36 -22.14 -19.69
N VAL A 31 4.47 -21.55 -20.87
CA VAL A 31 4.43 -22.30 -22.13
C VAL A 31 5.72 -23.11 -22.26
N GLU A 32 5.61 -24.37 -22.70
CA GLU A 32 6.76 -25.24 -22.94
C GLU A 32 7.78 -24.56 -23.88
N GLY A 33 9.04 -24.50 -23.45
CA GLY A 33 10.10 -23.78 -24.16
C GLY A 33 10.21 -22.28 -23.84
N TYR A 34 9.46 -21.77 -22.85
CA TYR A 34 9.64 -20.39 -22.38
C TYR A 34 11.06 -20.18 -21.82
N VAL A 35 11.81 -19.31 -22.49
CA VAL A 35 13.10 -18.82 -22.01
C VAL A 35 12.85 -17.45 -21.39
N LEU A 36 13.23 -17.31 -20.12
CA LEU A 36 13.14 -16.06 -19.40
C LEU A 36 14.18 -15.07 -19.97
N GLU A 37 13.73 -14.19 -20.86
CA GLU A 37 14.51 -13.00 -21.23
C GLU A 37 14.43 -12.01 -20.06
N LEU A 38 15.36 -12.16 -19.11
CA LEU A 38 15.62 -11.10 -18.15
C LEU A 38 16.09 -9.88 -18.93
N TRP A 39 15.48 -8.73 -18.64
CA TRP A 39 15.80 -7.50 -19.35
C TRP A 39 17.25 -7.12 -19.05
N ASP A 40 18.04 -6.83 -20.09
CA ASP A 40 19.41 -6.32 -19.94
C ASP A 40 19.46 -5.02 -19.11
N PHE A 41 18.33 -4.29 -19.06
CA PHE A 41 18.18 -3.06 -18.28
C PHE A 41 16.71 -2.81 -17.87
N THR A 42 16.44 -2.78 -16.56
CA THR A 42 15.15 -2.36 -15.99
C THR A 42 15.11 -0.84 -15.82
N ARG A 43 14.09 -0.16 -16.40
CA ARG A 43 13.95 1.30 -16.33
C ARG A 43 13.15 1.70 -15.10
N VAL A 44 13.81 1.71 -13.94
CA VAL A 44 13.17 2.18 -12.70
C VAL A 44 13.14 3.72 -12.66
N SER A 45 11.93 4.29 -12.67
CA SER A 45 11.75 5.71 -12.33
C SER A 45 11.94 5.92 -10.83
N VAL A 46 13.04 6.58 -10.46
CA VAL A 46 13.35 6.89 -9.05
C VAL A 46 12.71 8.20 -8.58
N THR A 47 11.73 8.72 -9.34
CA THR A 47 11.07 9.97 -9.00
C THR A 47 10.10 9.74 -7.85
N GLN A 48 10.32 10.41 -6.72
CA GLN A 48 9.52 10.27 -5.51
C GLN A 48 9.02 11.62 -5.04
N ASN A 49 7.94 11.62 -4.25
CA ASN A 49 7.52 12.81 -3.53
C ASN A 49 8.59 13.19 -2.50
N ASN A 50 8.79 14.49 -2.29
CA ASN A 50 9.57 14.93 -1.15
C ASN A 50 8.77 14.68 0.13
N LEU A 51 9.24 13.77 0.98
CA LEU A 51 8.57 13.39 2.23
C LEU A 51 8.95 14.28 3.41
N GLN A 52 9.85 15.26 3.22
CA GLN A 52 10.36 16.13 4.29
C GLN A 52 9.23 16.83 5.05
N GLU A 53 8.25 17.37 4.34
CA GLU A 53 7.12 18.06 4.98
C GLU A 53 6.23 17.09 5.81
N LEU A 54 6.07 15.84 5.36
CA LEU A 54 5.34 14.83 6.14
C LEU A 54 6.10 14.47 7.42
N LYS A 55 7.43 14.34 7.34
CA LYS A 55 8.29 14.09 8.50
C LYS A 55 8.25 15.23 9.49
N GLU A 56 8.38 16.47 9.03
CA GLU A 56 8.32 17.65 9.88
C GLU A 56 7.00 17.75 10.65
N ILE A 57 5.87 17.47 9.98
CA ILE A 57 4.56 17.41 10.63
C ILE A 57 4.52 16.32 11.69
N TRP A 58 5.00 15.12 11.36
CA TRP A 58 5.06 14.01 12.29
C TRP A 58 5.92 14.33 13.52
N ASP A 59 7.10 14.91 13.32
CA ASP A 59 8.03 15.24 14.40
C ASP A 59 7.45 16.29 15.35
N GLN A 60 6.73 17.28 14.82
CA GLN A 60 6.10 18.36 15.60
C GLN A 60 4.88 17.90 16.43
N TRP A 61 4.28 16.75 16.14
CA TRP A 61 3.13 16.28 16.91
C TRP A 61 3.50 15.82 18.32
N ASN A 62 2.64 16.18 19.27
CA ASN A 62 2.75 15.71 20.65
C ASN A 62 2.44 14.22 20.77
N ASN A 63 2.75 13.63 21.93
CA ASN A 63 2.56 12.20 22.16
C ASN A 63 1.09 11.77 22.06
N GLU A 64 0.14 12.62 22.44
CA GLU A 64 -1.29 12.30 22.40
C GLU A 64 -1.79 12.08 20.96
N VAL A 65 -1.44 12.99 20.04
CA VAL A 65 -1.82 12.87 18.62
C VAL A 65 -1.08 11.69 17.97
N LYS A 66 0.19 11.48 18.31
CA LYS A 66 0.96 10.30 17.85
C LYS A 66 0.31 9.00 18.30
N GLN A 67 -0.07 8.88 19.57
CA GLN A 67 -0.78 7.72 20.10
C GLN A 67 -2.14 7.52 19.44
N LEU A 68 -2.87 8.60 19.16
CA LEU A 68 -4.12 8.53 18.42
C LEU A 68 -3.89 7.95 17.02
N LEU A 69 -2.84 8.38 16.32
CA LEU A 69 -2.49 7.81 15.02
C LEU A 69 -2.11 6.33 15.14
N PHE A 70 -1.23 5.95 16.07
CA PHE A 70 -0.83 4.55 16.29
C PHE A 70 -2.04 3.65 16.60
N SER A 71 -3.02 4.14 17.34
CA SER A 71 -4.22 3.39 17.68
C SER A 71 -5.12 3.10 16.46
N ASN A 72 -5.02 3.91 15.40
CA ASN A 72 -5.86 3.79 14.19
C ASN A 72 -5.12 3.21 12.99
N TYR A 73 -3.88 3.65 12.77
CA TYR A 73 -3.08 3.36 11.57
C TYR A 73 -1.78 2.63 11.88
N ARG A 74 -1.54 2.29 13.15
CA ARG A 74 -0.38 1.48 13.58
C ARG A 74 0.92 2.13 13.11
N ASP A 75 1.80 1.34 12.52
CA ASP A 75 3.18 1.72 12.21
C ASP A 75 3.32 2.45 10.87
N LEU A 76 2.20 2.92 10.30
CA LEU A 76 2.19 3.68 9.05
C LEU A 76 3.20 4.85 8.99
N PRO A 77 3.43 5.66 10.06
CA PRO A 77 4.40 6.75 10.01
C PRO A 77 5.85 6.27 9.81
N TYR A 78 6.19 5.06 10.24
CA TYR A 78 7.56 4.54 10.09
C TYR A 78 7.94 4.34 8.62
N LEU A 79 6.96 4.25 7.70
CA LEU A 79 7.23 4.28 6.26
C LEU A 79 7.97 5.55 5.82
N LEU A 80 7.80 6.66 6.54
CA LEU A 80 8.51 7.90 6.24
C LEU A 80 10.01 7.77 6.52
N ASP A 81 10.42 6.92 7.45
CA ASP A 81 11.82 6.78 7.89
C ASP A 81 12.58 5.66 7.20
N ILE A 82 11.90 4.88 6.35
CA ILE A 82 12.55 3.86 5.53
C ILE A 82 13.52 4.53 4.56
N LYS A 83 14.81 4.27 4.77
CA LYS A 83 15.87 4.68 3.84
C LYS A 83 15.86 3.73 2.65
N VAL A 84 15.39 4.23 1.51
CA VAL A 84 15.44 3.48 0.26
C VAL A 84 16.83 3.62 -0.35
N ASP A 85 17.60 2.54 -0.35
CA ASP A 85 18.84 2.46 -1.13
C ASP A 85 18.48 2.24 -2.60
N LYS A 86 18.66 3.29 -3.39
CA LYS A 86 18.34 3.31 -4.82
C LYS A 86 19.16 2.28 -5.61
N ARG A 87 20.42 2.04 -5.23
CA ARG A 87 21.31 1.11 -5.92
C ARG A 87 20.92 -0.32 -5.62
N LEU A 88 20.60 -0.62 -4.36
CA LEU A 88 20.09 -1.92 -3.95
C LEU A 88 18.77 -2.23 -4.65
N PHE A 89 17.83 -1.27 -4.70
CA PHE A 89 16.56 -1.47 -5.38
C PHE A 89 16.74 -1.72 -6.89
N LEU A 90 17.59 -0.94 -7.56
CA LEU A 90 17.93 -1.15 -8.97
C LEU A 90 18.52 -2.55 -9.21
N ALA A 91 19.44 -2.99 -8.34
CA ALA A 91 20.02 -4.33 -8.44
C ALA A 91 18.98 -5.43 -8.22
N LEU A 92 18.09 -5.28 -7.23
CA LEU A 92 17.02 -6.23 -6.97
C LEU A 92 16.00 -6.30 -8.10
N ALA A 93 15.63 -5.17 -8.69
CA ALA A 93 14.63 -5.09 -9.76
C ALA A 93 15.03 -5.90 -11.01
N GLN A 94 16.34 -6.08 -11.26
CA GLN A 94 16.85 -6.92 -12.36
C GLN A 94 16.48 -8.40 -12.21
N PHE A 95 16.25 -8.85 -10.98
CA PHE A 95 15.86 -10.23 -10.70
C PHE A 95 14.34 -10.40 -10.67
N TRP A 96 13.56 -9.33 -10.87
CA TRP A 96 12.11 -9.43 -10.91
C TRP A 96 11.68 -10.25 -12.14
N ASN A 97 10.96 -11.32 -11.86
CA ASN A 97 10.43 -12.25 -12.82
C ASN A 97 8.91 -12.03 -12.92
N PRO A 98 8.44 -11.26 -13.92
CA PRO A 98 7.02 -10.93 -14.03
C PRO A 98 6.14 -12.15 -14.33
N ALA A 99 6.70 -13.21 -14.92
CA ALA A 99 5.97 -14.42 -15.25
C ALA A 99 5.53 -15.18 -13.99
N TYR A 100 6.36 -15.17 -12.95
CA TYR A 100 6.06 -15.83 -11.67
C TYR A 100 5.75 -14.84 -10.53
N SER A 101 5.82 -13.52 -10.78
CA SER A 101 5.66 -12.47 -9.77
C SER A 101 6.57 -12.67 -8.55
N CYS A 102 7.84 -12.97 -8.80
CA CYS A 102 8.86 -13.20 -7.77
C CYS A 102 10.23 -12.66 -8.19
N PHE A 103 11.17 -12.57 -7.26
CA PHE A 103 12.59 -12.34 -7.57
C PHE A 103 13.30 -13.69 -7.73
N THR A 104 13.94 -13.94 -8.88
CA THR A 104 14.64 -15.19 -9.17
C THR A 104 16.16 -15.01 -9.12
N PHE A 105 16.82 -15.70 -8.19
CA PHE A 105 18.28 -15.73 -8.02
C PHE A 105 18.81 -17.14 -8.30
N GLY A 106 19.10 -17.44 -9.57
CA GLY A 106 19.44 -18.80 -10.00
C GLY A 106 18.29 -19.75 -9.68
N ASN A 107 18.49 -20.68 -8.74
CA ASN A 107 17.49 -21.68 -8.34
C ASN A 107 16.66 -21.26 -7.11
N ILE A 108 16.80 -20.02 -6.63
CA ILE A 108 16.09 -19.51 -5.44
C ILE A 108 15.09 -18.45 -5.87
N ASN A 109 13.85 -18.59 -5.43
CA ASN A 109 12.81 -17.57 -5.62
C ASN A 109 12.51 -16.87 -4.29
N LEU A 110 12.43 -15.54 -4.32
CA LEU A 110 12.00 -14.70 -3.22
C LEU A 110 10.71 -13.98 -3.61
N VAL A 111 9.65 -14.15 -2.82
CA VAL A 111 8.33 -13.58 -3.09
C VAL A 111 7.93 -12.68 -1.93
N PRO A 112 7.56 -11.40 -2.16
CA PRO A 112 6.88 -10.59 -1.16
C PRO A 112 5.60 -11.28 -0.65
N THR A 113 5.45 -11.41 0.66
CA THR A 113 4.37 -12.17 1.29
C THR A 113 3.37 -11.30 2.06
N ILE A 114 2.17 -11.84 2.31
CA ILE A 114 1.17 -11.18 3.15
C ILE A 114 1.72 -10.97 4.56
N GLU A 115 2.43 -11.95 5.10
CA GLU A 115 3.02 -11.95 6.44
C GLU A 115 4.03 -10.81 6.62
N GLU A 116 4.89 -10.58 5.63
CA GLU A 116 5.84 -9.46 5.64
C GLU A 116 5.12 -8.11 5.65
N TYR A 117 4.06 -7.94 4.85
CA TYR A 117 3.28 -6.70 4.84
C TYR A 117 2.43 -6.52 6.10
N VAL A 118 1.93 -7.61 6.69
CA VAL A 118 1.29 -7.59 8.02
C VAL A 118 2.30 -7.12 9.07
N ALA A 119 3.53 -7.61 9.04
CA ALA A 119 4.59 -7.20 9.96
C ALA A 119 5.01 -5.74 9.72
N LEU A 120 5.18 -5.33 8.47
CA LEU A 120 5.57 -3.97 8.06
C LEU A 120 4.55 -2.92 8.53
N LEU A 121 3.25 -3.17 8.32
CA LEU A 121 2.18 -2.24 8.67
C LEU A 121 1.63 -2.46 10.09
N ARG A 122 2.08 -3.51 10.78
CA ARG A 122 1.55 -4.02 12.05
C ARG A 122 0.03 -4.10 12.09
N CYS A 123 -0.56 -4.62 11.02
CA CYS A 123 -1.98 -4.93 10.99
C CYS A 123 -2.28 -6.18 11.84
N LEU A 124 -3.46 -6.22 12.46
CA LEU A 124 -3.91 -7.42 13.16
C LEU A 124 -4.23 -8.52 12.13
N LYS A 125 -3.72 -9.74 12.34
CA LYS A 125 -4.02 -10.90 11.48
C LYS A 125 -5.52 -11.16 11.33
N THR A 126 -6.33 -10.82 12.34
CA THR A 126 -7.81 -10.96 12.32
C THR A 126 -8.53 -10.00 11.37
N LEU A 127 -7.83 -9.00 10.82
CA LEU A 127 -8.37 -8.08 9.80
C LEU A 127 -7.99 -8.52 8.37
N VAL A 128 -7.13 -9.55 8.22
CA VAL A 128 -6.64 -10.02 6.91
C VAL A 128 -7.76 -10.65 6.08
N ASP A 129 -8.79 -11.21 6.73
CA ASP A 129 -9.93 -11.86 6.05
C ASP A 129 -10.83 -10.89 5.28
N LYS A 130 -10.70 -9.58 5.51
CA LYS A 130 -11.43 -8.55 4.75
C LYS A 130 -10.53 -7.93 3.69
N VAL A 131 -10.52 -8.57 2.53
CA VAL A 131 -9.83 -8.07 1.33
C VAL A 131 -10.61 -6.90 0.74
N TYR A 132 -9.88 -5.91 0.21
CA TYR A 132 -10.48 -4.82 -0.55
C TYR A 132 -11.31 -5.35 -1.72
N SER A 133 -12.51 -4.79 -1.89
CA SER A 133 -13.35 -5.04 -3.06
C SER A 133 -13.96 -3.73 -3.53
N LYS A 134 -14.05 -3.55 -4.85
CA LYS A 134 -14.68 -2.36 -5.41
C LYS A 134 -16.17 -2.39 -5.09
N ALA A 135 -16.64 -1.43 -4.30
CA ALA A 135 -18.03 -1.39 -3.89
C ALA A 135 -18.94 -0.97 -5.06
N VAL A 136 -20.06 -1.69 -5.25
CA VAL A 136 -21.05 -1.44 -6.32
C VAL A 136 -21.75 -0.08 -6.17
N ASN A 137 -21.89 0.41 -4.93
CA ASN A 137 -22.50 1.71 -4.58
C ASN A 137 -21.54 2.56 -3.73
N ALA A 138 -20.30 2.66 -4.19
CA ALA A 138 -19.27 3.50 -3.56
C ALA A 138 -19.72 4.98 -3.47
N PRO A 139 -19.51 5.66 -2.32
CA PRO A 139 -19.65 7.11 -2.26
C PRO A 139 -18.77 7.80 -3.29
N THR A 140 -19.23 8.93 -3.83
CA THR A 140 -18.44 9.72 -4.78
C THR A 140 -17.13 10.20 -4.15
N PHE A 141 -16.13 10.47 -4.98
CA PHE A 141 -14.84 11.02 -4.52
C PHE A 141 -15.02 12.25 -3.62
N LEU A 142 -15.92 13.16 -4.02
CA LEU A 142 -16.31 14.34 -3.24
C LEU A 142 -16.81 13.98 -1.84
N LYS A 143 -17.78 13.06 -1.74
CA LYS A 143 -18.37 12.64 -0.47
C LYS A 143 -17.35 11.95 0.45
N ARG A 144 -16.44 11.16 -0.11
CA ARG A 144 -15.35 10.53 0.66
C ARG A 144 -14.39 11.57 1.22
N LEU A 145 -13.94 12.51 0.41
CA LEU A 145 -13.07 13.59 0.88
C LEU A 145 -13.75 14.42 1.97
N MET A 146 -15.03 14.75 1.84
CA MET A 146 -15.78 15.42 2.91
C MET A 146 -15.77 14.61 4.21
N ASN A 147 -16.01 13.29 4.14
CA ASN A 147 -16.00 12.42 5.31
C ASN A 147 -14.61 12.34 5.96
N ILE A 148 -13.55 12.17 5.15
CA ILE A 148 -12.18 12.03 5.66
C ILE A 148 -11.67 13.35 6.24
N THR A 149 -11.90 14.45 5.53
CA THR A 149 -11.37 15.78 5.88
C THR A 149 -12.24 16.52 6.88
N GLY A 150 -13.54 16.22 6.98
CA GLY A 150 -14.49 17.01 7.76
C GLY A 150 -14.88 18.34 7.12
N MET A 151 -14.48 18.60 5.87
CA MET A 151 -14.72 19.87 5.18
C MET A 151 -16.06 19.89 4.43
N SER A 152 -16.57 21.09 4.18
CA SER A 152 -17.80 21.29 3.41
C SER A 152 -17.62 20.90 1.93
N GLU A 153 -18.73 20.57 1.28
CA GLU A 153 -18.74 20.21 -0.15
C GLU A 153 -18.10 21.30 -1.02
N GLN A 154 -18.47 22.57 -0.78
CA GLN A 154 -17.94 23.72 -1.50
C GLN A 154 -16.42 23.83 -1.36
N TRP A 155 -15.89 23.58 -0.15
CA TRP A 155 -14.46 23.63 0.11
C TRP A 155 -13.71 22.57 -0.69
N VAL A 156 -14.24 21.34 -0.71
CA VAL A 156 -13.63 20.18 -1.38
C VAL A 156 -13.71 20.33 -2.90
N THR A 157 -14.89 20.65 -3.44
CA THR A 157 -15.12 20.82 -4.89
C THR A 157 -14.19 21.86 -5.49
N ALA A 158 -13.95 22.98 -4.79
CA ALA A 158 -13.04 24.03 -5.24
C ALA A 158 -11.56 23.60 -5.33
N ARG A 159 -11.17 22.49 -4.69
CA ARG A 159 -9.77 22.06 -4.53
C ARG A 159 -9.44 20.76 -5.25
N ILE A 160 -10.46 20.00 -5.67
CA ILE A 160 -10.28 18.85 -6.57
C ILE A 160 -9.76 19.34 -7.92
N LYS A 161 -8.76 18.65 -8.47
CA LYS A 161 -8.20 18.91 -9.79
C LYS A 161 -8.22 17.63 -10.63
N GLN A 162 -8.44 17.78 -11.93
CA GLN A 162 -8.21 16.70 -12.88
C GLN A 162 -6.70 16.59 -13.17
N LYS A 163 -6.12 15.40 -13.03
CA LYS A 163 -4.74 15.08 -13.40
C LYS A 163 -4.72 13.79 -14.20
N GLY A 164 -4.47 13.94 -15.51
CA GLY A 164 -4.62 12.83 -16.45
C GLY A 164 -6.05 12.28 -16.42
N ASP A 165 -6.16 10.98 -16.22
CA ASP A 165 -7.41 10.23 -16.16
C ASP A 165 -8.10 10.27 -14.78
N SER A 166 -7.46 10.79 -13.73
CA SER A 166 -8.01 10.78 -12.37
C SER A 166 -8.28 12.17 -11.80
N LYS A 167 -9.31 12.25 -10.96
CA LYS A 167 -9.54 13.37 -10.06
C LYS A 167 -8.63 13.22 -8.85
N CYS A 168 -8.01 14.31 -8.42
CA CYS A 168 -7.05 14.32 -7.34
C CYS A 168 -7.18 15.55 -6.45
N ILE A 169 -6.65 15.46 -5.23
CA ILE A 169 -6.46 16.59 -4.33
C ILE A 169 -4.96 16.89 -4.17
N PRO A 170 -4.51 18.16 -4.28
CA PRO A 170 -3.10 18.49 -4.14
C PRO A 170 -2.59 18.29 -2.71
N TRP A 171 -1.37 17.78 -2.54
CA TRP A 171 -0.71 17.63 -1.24
C TRP A 171 -0.67 18.93 -0.45
N LYS A 172 -0.34 20.06 -1.10
CA LYS A 172 -0.29 21.38 -0.44
C LYS A 172 -1.61 21.71 0.30
N ILE A 173 -2.74 21.35 -0.30
CA ILE A 173 -4.07 21.55 0.31
C ILE A 173 -4.25 20.64 1.53
N LEU A 174 -3.85 19.37 1.43
CA LEU A 174 -3.92 18.43 2.55
C LEU A 174 -2.99 18.85 3.69
N LYS A 175 -1.78 19.32 3.37
CA LYS A 175 -0.80 19.86 4.32
C LYS A 175 -1.39 21.03 5.11
N ASP A 176 -1.88 22.05 4.41
CA ASP A 176 -2.47 23.24 5.04
C ASP A 176 -3.64 22.83 5.97
N LEU A 177 -4.44 21.86 5.52
CA LEU A 177 -5.52 21.31 6.32
C LEU A 177 -5.00 20.59 7.58
N ILE A 178 -4.01 19.70 7.47
CA ILE A 178 -3.43 18.98 8.62
C ILE A 178 -2.92 19.95 9.68
N LEU A 179 -2.26 21.04 9.26
CA LEU A 179 -1.72 22.03 10.18
C LEU A 179 -2.83 22.80 10.90
N ALA A 180 -3.87 23.21 10.17
CA ALA A 180 -4.94 24.06 10.70
C ALA A 180 -6.13 23.30 11.32
N HIS A 181 -6.24 21.97 11.13
CA HIS A 181 -7.45 21.24 11.51
C HIS A 181 -7.66 21.25 13.03
N PRO A 182 -8.83 21.71 13.54
CA PRO A 182 -9.11 21.74 14.98
C PRO A 182 -9.38 20.34 15.55
N ASP A 183 -10.03 19.47 14.78
CA ASP A 183 -10.29 18.08 15.15
C ASP A 183 -9.04 17.20 14.93
N ALA A 184 -8.51 16.62 16.01
CA ALA A 184 -7.36 15.74 15.99
C ALA A 184 -7.59 14.44 15.19
N ARG A 185 -8.82 13.90 15.19
CA ARG A 185 -9.16 12.70 14.42
C ARG A 185 -9.10 12.98 12.92
N LYS A 186 -9.71 14.08 12.47
CA LYS A 186 -9.63 14.49 11.05
C LYS A 186 -8.19 14.78 10.64
N LYS A 187 -7.41 15.41 11.53
CA LYS A 187 -5.98 15.66 11.31
C LYS A 187 -5.20 14.37 11.01
N ILE A 188 -5.33 13.34 11.86
CA ILE A 188 -4.62 12.06 11.65
C ILE A 188 -5.13 11.31 10.41
N ASN A 189 -6.43 11.40 10.10
CA ASN A 189 -7.01 10.75 8.93
C ASN A 189 -6.44 11.36 7.64
N VAL A 190 -6.38 12.69 7.55
CA VAL A 190 -5.81 13.38 6.38
C VAL A 190 -4.31 13.11 6.25
N PHE A 191 -3.58 13.04 7.36
CA PHE A 191 -2.17 12.68 7.37
C PHE A 191 -1.94 11.24 6.88
N ALA A 192 -2.72 10.27 7.38
CA ALA A 192 -2.64 8.88 6.95
C ALA A 192 -3.01 8.70 5.46
N LEU A 193 -4.08 9.38 4.99
CA LEU A 193 -4.43 9.43 3.57
C LEU A 193 -3.26 9.94 2.72
N SER A 194 -2.54 10.94 3.23
CA SER A 194 -1.39 11.51 2.54
C SER A 194 -0.20 10.55 2.46
N ILE A 195 0.07 9.76 3.50
CA ILE A 195 1.08 8.69 3.42
C ILE A 195 0.67 7.65 2.37
N TYR A 196 -0.57 7.18 2.41
CA TYR A 196 -1.02 6.21 1.41
C TYR A 196 -0.96 6.74 -0.01
N GLY A 197 -1.38 7.98 -0.26
CA GLY A 197 -1.42 8.55 -1.62
C GLY A 197 -0.09 9.07 -2.14
N LEU A 198 0.83 9.47 -1.26
CA LEU A 198 2.11 10.04 -1.68
C LEU A 198 3.27 9.04 -1.62
N VAL A 199 3.14 7.98 -0.79
CA VAL A 199 4.18 6.96 -0.60
C VAL A 199 3.77 5.64 -1.21
N VAL A 200 2.64 5.05 -0.77
CA VAL A 200 2.29 3.66 -1.10
C VAL A 200 1.67 3.52 -2.49
N PHE A 201 0.59 4.26 -2.75
CA PHE A 201 -0.24 4.14 -3.96
C PHE A 201 -0.07 5.35 -4.88
N ARG A 202 1.17 5.84 -5.01
CA ARG A 202 1.44 7.09 -5.71
C ARG A 202 1.17 6.96 -7.22
N LYS A 203 0.14 7.66 -7.70
CA LYS A 203 -0.13 7.82 -9.15
C LYS A 203 0.47 9.09 -9.75
N THR A 204 0.34 10.24 -9.08
CA THR A 204 0.82 11.54 -9.57
C THR A 204 1.60 12.28 -8.47
N LEU A 205 2.75 12.87 -8.83
CA LEU A 205 3.59 13.60 -7.88
C LEU A 205 2.87 14.80 -7.26
N GLY A 206 2.82 14.84 -5.93
CA GLY A 206 2.21 15.91 -5.15
C GLY A 206 0.69 15.89 -5.13
N TYR A 207 0.05 14.78 -5.49
CA TYR A 207 -1.41 14.63 -5.48
C TYR A 207 -1.83 13.28 -4.89
N VAL A 208 -2.99 13.27 -4.24
CA VAL A 208 -3.69 12.05 -3.84
C VAL A 208 -4.91 11.88 -4.74
N ASP A 209 -5.02 10.75 -5.42
CA ASP A 209 -6.10 10.49 -6.36
C ASP A 209 -7.35 9.84 -5.73
N GLU A 210 -8.41 9.76 -6.53
CA GLU A 210 -9.69 9.21 -6.13
C GLU A 210 -9.66 7.72 -5.78
N VAL A 211 -8.77 6.93 -6.38
CA VAL A 211 -8.66 5.48 -6.14
C VAL A 211 -8.04 5.24 -4.77
N VAL A 212 -7.00 5.99 -4.41
CA VAL A 212 -6.42 5.93 -3.06
C VAL A 212 -7.45 6.34 -2.01
N THR A 213 -8.25 7.35 -2.33
CA THR A 213 -9.30 7.83 -1.41
C THR A 213 -10.42 6.80 -1.25
N ASP A 214 -10.77 6.05 -2.30
CA ASP A 214 -11.67 4.89 -2.21
C ASP A 214 -11.14 3.86 -1.23
N LEU A 215 -9.91 3.43 -1.48
CA LEU A 215 -9.23 2.42 -0.69
C LEU A 215 -9.14 2.83 0.79
N PHE A 216 -8.81 4.10 1.06
CA PHE A 216 -8.73 4.64 2.40
C PHE A 216 -10.09 4.68 3.13
N ASP A 217 -11.16 5.08 2.44
CA ASP A 217 -12.54 5.04 3.00
C ASP A 217 -12.95 3.62 3.41
N GLN A 218 -12.42 2.59 2.74
CA GLN A 218 -12.64 1.20 3.12
C GLN A 218 -11.78 0.76 4.31
N PHE A 219 -10.59 1.33 4.50
CA PHE A 219 -9.76 1.06 5.68
C PHE A 219 -10.47 1.48 6.97
N GLU A 220 -11.19 2.60 6.95
CA GLU A 220 -12.04 3.00 8.08
C GLU A 220 -13.18 2.00 8.37
N LYS A 221 -13.57 1.19 7.38
CA LYS A 221 -14.58 0.13 7.48
C LYS A 221 -13.99 -1.24 7.83
N ARG A 222 -12.79 -1.27 8.41
CA ARG A 222 -12.06 -2.47 8.84
C ARG A 222 -11.57 -3.37 7.69
N VAL A 223 -11.33 -2.80 6.51
CA VAL A 223 -10.60 -3.48 5.43
C VAL A 223 -9.10 -3.29 5.68
N THR A 224 -8.32 -4.35 5.48
CA THR A 224 -6.87 -4.29 5.66
C THR A 224 -6.17 -3.64 4.45
N PRO A 225 -5.15 -2.77 4.67
CA PRO A 225 -4.32 -2.25 3.58
C PRO A 225 -3.37 -3.29 2.99
N VAL A 226 -3.09 -4.37 3.72
CA VAL A 226 -2.02 -5.34 3.42
C VAL A 226 -2.11 -5.88 1.99
N SER A 227 -3.25 -6.45 1.60
CA SER A 227 -3.39 -7.05 0.27
C SER A 227 -3.29 -6.00 -0.85
N ALA A 228 -3.81 -4.81 -0.62
CA ALA A 228 -3.71 -3.72 -1.60
C ALA A 228 -2.26 -3.23 -1.73
N SER A 229 -1.53 -3.07 -0.63
CA SER A 229 -0.11 -2.68 -0.64
C SER A 229 0.79 -3.73 -1.29
N LEU A 230 0.52 -5.02 -1.04
CA LEU A 230 1.22 -6.10 -1.71
C LEU A 230 0.93 -6.12 -3.21
N ALA A 231 -0.34 -5.98 -3.61
CA ALA A 231 -0.72 -5.89 -5.01
C ALA A 231 -0.10 -4.68 -5.72
N GLU A 232 0.00 -3.54 -5.03
CA GLU A 232 0.67 -2.33 -5.54
C GLU A 232 2.16 -2.58 -5.80
N THR A 233 2.80 -3.39 -4.96
CA THR A 233 4.21 -3.76 -5.12
C THR A 233 4.41 -4.63 -6.35
N PHE A 234 3.58 -5.66 -6.52
CA PHE A 234 3.61 -6.49 -7.73
C PHE A 234 3.34 -5.67 -8.99
N ARG A 235 2.34 -4.79 -8.94
CA ARG A 235 2.04 -3.88 -10.06
C ARG A 235 3.22 -2.96 -10.38
N SER A 236 3.87 -2.40 -9.36
CA SER A 236 5.00 -1.48 -9.53
C SER A 236 6.22 -2.18 -10.10
N LEU A 237 6.56 -3.38 -9.61
CA LEU A 237 7.70 -4.16 -10.10
C LEU A 237 7.49 -4.65 -11.53
N SER A 238 6.27 -5.03 -11.89
CA SER A 238 5.94 -5.46 -13.26
C SER A 238 5.79 -4.32 -14.27
N ALA A 239 5.81 -3.06 -13.82
CA ALA A 239 5.81 -1.88 -14.69
C ALA A 239 7.21 -1.25 -14.88
N CYS A 240 8.25 -1.82 -14.26
CA CYS A 240 9.63 -1.34 -14.31
C CYS A 240 10.39 -1.81 -15.56
#